data_AF-A0A924SDH0-F1
#
_entry.id   AF-A0A924SDH0-F1
#
_cell.length_a   1.000
_cell.length_b   1.000
_cell.length_c   1.000
_cell.angle_alpha   90.00
_cell.angle_beta   90.00
_cell.angle_gamma   90.00
#
_symmetry.space_group_name_H-M   'P 1'
#
loop_
_entity.id
_entity.type
_entity.pdbx_description
1 polymer ?
#
loop_
_entity_poly.entity_id
_entity_poly.type
_entity_poly.pdbx_seq_one_letter_code
_entity_poly.pdbx_strand_id
1 'polypeptide(L)'
;MRTSTHLILAAALSTIIPLSAHAQARRPVVAIFAHPDDERVIGPLLSRLAREGRETHLVIATDGAQGVTPFARIPAGEALAAARMTEASCAATRLGVRQLHVVGLPDGGLASFDVLGTLRSRLVAIIDSLAPAAIITFGPEGGTGHPDHRMVGDVVTQIVQGDARFANVDLLFASVPSERLRTAPPAQPT
;
A
#
# COMPACT_ATOMS: atom_id res chain seq x y z
N MET A 1 1.54 -71.26 -9.85
CA MET A 1 1.13 -69.96 -10.43
C MET A 1 0.91 -68.99 -9.26
N ARG A 2 1.88 -68.11 -8.99
CA ARG A 2 1.79 -67.07 -7.94
C ARG A 2 1.45 -65.75 -8.61
N THR A 3 0.27 -65.21 -8.36
CA THR A 3 -0.11 -63.86 -8.78
C THR A 3 0.34 -62.88 -7.69
N SER A 4 1.32 -62.04 -8.02
CA SER A 4 1.75 -60.92 -7.16
C SER A 4 0.77 -59.75 -7.31
N THR A 5 0.08 -59.43 -6.23
CA THR A 5 -0.72 -58.21 -6.11
C THR A 5 0.22 -57.06 -5.71
N HIS A 6 0.55 -56.17 -6.65
CA HIS A 6 1.23 -54.91 -6.33
C HIS A 6 0.19 -53.87 -5.94
N LEU A 7 0.08 -53.61 -4.64
CA LEU A 7 -0.68 -52.49 -4.09
C LEU A 7 0.15 -51.22 -4.30
N ILE A 8 -0.24 -50.36 -5.23
CA ILE A 8 0.34 -49.03 -5.38
C ILE A 8 -0.31 -48.12 -4.34
N LEU A 9 0.43 -47.83 -3.26
CA LEU A 9 0.04 -46.85 -2.27
C LEU A 9 0.34 -45.46 -2.83
N ALA A 10 -0.69 -44.78 -3.36
CA ALA A 10 -0.59 -43.37 -3.72
C ALA A 10 -0.49 -42.52 -2.45
N ALA A 11 0.73 -42.15 -2.07
CA ALA A 11 0.95 -41.16 -1.03
C ALA A 11 0.52 -39.79 -1.56
N ALA A 12 -0.67 -39.33 -1.13
CA ALA A 12 -1.05 -37.94 -1.28
C ALA A 12 -0.09 -37.09 -0.43
N LEU A 13 0.88 -36.44 -1.08
CA LEU A 13 1.65 -35.36 -0.46
C LEU A 13 0.71 -34.18 -0.21
N SER A 14 0.00 -34.20 0.92
CA SER A 14 -0.53 -32.98 1.50
C SER A 14 0.66 -32.10 1.85
N THR A 15 0.88 -31.04 1.08
CA THR A 15 1.89 -30.02 1.36
C THR A 15 1.69 -29.50 2.78
N ILE A 16 2.60 -29.89 3.68
CA ILE A 16 2.69 -29.34 5.03
C ILE A 16 3.24 -27.91 4.88
N ILE A 17 2.35 -26.96 4.62
CA ILE A 17 2.70 -25.54 4.74
C ILE A 17 2.84 -25.29 6.24
N PRO A 18 4.00 -24.81 6.74
CA PRO A 18 4.18 -24.57 8.17
C PRO A 18 3.10 -23.61 8.68
N LEU A 19 2.58 -23.88 9.87
CA LEU A 19 1.50 -23.10 10.51
C LEU A 19 1.82 -21.59 10.52
N SER A 20 3.10 -21.22 10.66
CA SER A 20 3.60 -19.85 10.61
C SER A 20 3.45 -19.19 9.23
N ALA A 21 3.67 -19.91 8.12
CA ALA A 21 3.46 -19.37 6.77
C ALA A 21 1.96 -19.22 6.46
N HIS A 22 1.13 -20.13 6.95
CA HIS A 22 -0.32 -20.02 6.85
C HIS A 22 -0.87 -18.85 7.70
N ALA A 23 -0.32 -18.64 8.90
CA ALA A 23 -0.67 -17.51 9.76
C ALA A 23 -0.22 -16.17 9.15
N GLN A 24 0.97 -16.11 8.54
CA GLN A 24 1.44 -14.95 7.80
C GLN A 24 0.54 -14.64 6.60
N ALA A 25 0.13 -15.67 5.84
CA ALA A 25 -0.77 -15.51 4.70
C ALA A 25 -2.16 -14.96 5.09
N ARG A 26 -2.58 -15.10 6.35
CA ARG A 26 -3.84 -14.55 6.87
C ARG A 26 -3.73 -13.11 7.37
N ARG A 27 -2.52 -12.58 7.58
CA ARG A 27 -2.32 -11.18 7.98
C ARG A 27 -2.67 -10.23 6.83
N PRO A 28 -3.07 -8.99 7.12
CA PRO A 28 -3.52 -8.06 6.10
C PRO A 28 -2.38 -7.60 5.19
N VAL A 29 -2.73 -7.17 3.97
CA VAL A 29 -1.83 -6.39 3.09
C VAL A 29 -2.13 -4.91 3.31
N VAL A 30 -1.10 -4.10 3.53
CA VAL A 30 -1.27 -2.66 3.79
C VAL A 30 -0.61 -1.86 2.68
N ALA A 31 -1.39 -1.02 1.99
CA ALA A 31 -0.88 -0.04 1.03
C ALA A 31 -0.68 1.31 1.73
N ILE A 32 0.50 1.91 1.61
CA ILE A 32 0.85 3.19 2.25
C ILE A 32 1.32 4.17 1.18
N PHE A 33 0.55 5.24 0.95
CA PHE A 33 0.81 6.24 -0.07
C PHE A 33 0.67 7.68 0.46
N ALA A 34 1.09 8.65 -0.35
CA ALA A 34 1.20 10.04 0.06
C ALA A 34 -0.14 10.75 -0.01
N HIS A 35 -0.83 10.68 -1.15
CA HIS A 35 -1.98 11.50 -1.46
C HIS A 35 -3.27 10.69 -1.73
N PRO A 36 -4.45 11.31 -1.54
CA PRO A 36 -5.73 10.75 -1.99
C PRO A 36 -5.82 10.56 -3.51
N ASP A 37 -5.54 9.36 -4.02
CA ASP A 37 -5.62 8.88 -5.42
C ASP A 37 -4.40 8.05 -5.84
N ASP A 38 -3.29 8.10 -5.09
CA ASP A 38 -2.09 7.32 -5.38
C ASP A 38 -2.35 5.81 -5.44
N GLU A 39 -3.34 5.31 -4.68
CA GLU A 39 -3.68 3.89 -4.66
C GLU A 39 -4.13 3.37 -6.02
N ARG A 40 -4.52 4.27 -6.94
CA ARG A 40 -4.92 3.92 -8.31
C ARG A 40 -3.85 3.13 -9.05
N VAL A 41 -2.56 3.35 -8.74
CA VAL A 41 -1.44 2.61 -9.33
C VAL A 41 -1.58 1.10 -9.07
N ILE A 42 -2.12 0.72 -7.91
CA ILE A 42 -2.32 -0.68 -7.50
C ILE A 42 -3.80 -1.04 -7.30
N GLY A 43 -4.74 -0.20 -7.72
CA GLY A 43 -6.18 -0.41 -7.56
C GLY A 43 -6.64 -1.81 -8.03
N PRO A 44 -6.23 -2.29 -9.22
CA PRO A 44 -6.57 -3.65 -9.67
C PRO A 44 -6.09 -4.75 -8.73
N LEU A 45 -4.92 -4.59 -8.10
CA LEU A 45 -4.38 -5.53 -7.11
C LEU A 45 -5.23 -5.51 -5.84
N LEU A 46 -5.55 -4.34 -5.29
CA LEU A 46 -6.39 -4.20 -4.09
C LEU A 46 -7.77 -4.84 -4.30
N SER A 47 -8.42 -4.54 -5.43
CA SER A 47 -9.73 -5.11 -5.79
C SER A 47 -9.67 -6.63 -5.95
N ARG A 48 -8.59 -7.17 -6.53
CA ARG A 48 -8.38 -8.61 -6.65
C ARG A 48 -8.21 -9.26 -5.27
N LEU A 49 -7.35 -8.72 -4.43
CA LEU A 49 -7.10 -9.24 -3.08
C LEU A 49 -8.38 -9.29 -2.25
N ALA A 50 -9.18 -8.22 -2.30
CA ALA A 50 -10.48 -8.17 -1.63
C ALA A 50 -11.44 -9.27 -2.13
N ARG A 51 -11.52 -9.48 -3.46
CA ARG A 51 -12.34 -10.55 -4.06
C ARG A 51 -11.86 -11.96 -3.70
N GLU A 52 -10.57 -12.12 -3.44
CA GLU A 52 -9.96 -13.36 -2.96
C GLU A 52 -10.05 -13.52 -1.43
N GLY A 53 -10.79 -12.62 -0.75
CA GLY A 53 -11.02 -12.68 0.69
C GLY A 53 -9.80 -12.27 1.53
N ARG A 54 -8.82 -11.57 0.94
CA ARG A 54 -7.67 -11.05 1.68
C ARG A 54 -7.98 -9.69 2.25
N GLU A 55 -7.69 -9.53 3.53
CA GLU A 55 -7.87 -8.26 4.22
C GLU A 55 -6.83 -7.25 3.71
N THR A 56 -7.30 -6.08 3.30
CA THR A 56 -6.46 -4.99 2.79
C THR A 56 -6.75 -3.71 3.52
N HIS A 57 -5.71 -2.92 3.80
CA HIS A 57 -5.84 -1.57 4.35
C HIS A 57 -5.14 -0.58 3.44
N LEU A 58 -5.67 0.64 3.40
CA LEU A 58 -5.06 1.77 2.70
C LEU A 58 -4.69 2.82 3.74
N VAL A 59 -3.48 3.36 3.67
CA VAL A 59 -3.00 4.48 4.47
C VAL A 59 -2.65 5.62 3.54
N ILE A 60 -3.21 6.80 3.81
CA ILE A 60 -2.89 8.05 3.10
C ILE A 60 -2.22 9.00 4.10
N ALA A 61 -1.02 9.48 3.73
CA ALA A 61 -0.20 10.33 4.61
C ALA A 61 -0.71 11.78 4.68
N THR A 62 -1.16 12.34 3.57
CA THR A 62 -1.49 13.77 3.44
C THR A 62 -2.98 14.03 3.22
N ASP A 63 -3.39 15.28 3.36
CA ASP A 63 -4.76 15.76 3.13
C ASP A 63 -5.09 16.02 1.65
N GLY A 64 -4.08 16.09 0.78
CA GLY A 64 -4.23 16.38 -0.64
C GLY A 64 -4.66 17.82 -0.97
N ALA A 65 -4.50 18.77 -0.03
CA ALA A 65 -5.03 20.12 -0.14
C ALA A 65 -4.40 20.97 -1.25
N GLN A 66 -3.26 20.56 -1.83
CA GLN A 66 -2.52 21.30 -2.86
C GLN A 66 -2.73 20.76 -4.28
N GLY A 67 -3.38 19.61 -4.44
CA GLY A 67 -3.66 18.95 -5.72
C GLY A 67 -4.71 19.63 -6.60
N VAL A 68 -4.60 20.96 -6.81
CA VAL A 68 -5.55 21.75 -7.59
C VAL A 68 -5.44 21.41 -9.07
N THR A 69 -6.58 21.16 -9.71
CA THR A 69 -6.67 21.03 -11.17
C THR A 69 -7.70 22.00 -11.74
N PRO A 70 -7.56 22.46 -13.00
CA PRO A 70 -8.60 23.27 -13.66
C PRO A 70 -9.97 22.58 -13.72
N PHE A 71 -9.99 21.24 -13.71
CA PHE A 71 -11.22 20.44 -13.72
C PHE A 71 -11.95 20.48 -12.37
N ALA A 72 -11.21 20.43 -11.26
CA ALA A 72 -11.79 20.39 -9.92
C ALA A 72 -12.60 21.66 -9.58
N ARG A 73 -12.20 22.83 -10.09
CA ARG A 73 -12.84 24.13 -9.78
C ARG A 73 -12.97 24.44 -8.27
N ILE A 74 -12.11 23.84 -7.45
CA ILE A 74 -11.98 24.07 -6.01
C ILE A 74 -10.55 24.59 -5.77
N PRO A 75 -10.37 25.73 -5.06
CA PRO A 75 -9.04 26.23 -4.74
C PRO A 75 -8.33 25.32 -3.72
N ALA A 76 -7.01 25.47 -3.60
CA ALA A 76 -6.23 24.78 -2.58
C ALA A 76 -6.76 25.08 -1.18
N GLY A 77 -6.65 24.10 -0.27
CA GLY A 77 -7.02 24.23 1.13
C GLY A 77 -8.11 23.24 1.58
N GLU A 78 -8.76 23.57 2.69
CA GLU A 78 -9.64 22.65 3.44
C GLU A 78 -10.80 22.10 2.61
N ALA A 79 -11.41 22.94 1.75
CA ALA A 79 -12.51 22.50 0.90
C ALA A 79 -12.08 21.42 -0.11
N LEU A 80 -10.86 21.54 -0.67
CA LEU A 80 -10.31 20.54 -1.57
C LEU A 80 -9.92 19.27 -0.81
N ALA A 81 -9.27 19.40 0.35
CA ALA A 81 -8.94 18.27 1.20
C ALA A 81 -10.18 17.45 1.61
N ALA A 82 -11.27 18.13 2.00
CA ALA A 82 -12.53 17.48 2.35
C ALA A 82 -13.18 16.75 1.16
N ALA A 83 -13.15 17.36 -0.02
CA ALA A 83 -13.62 16.72 -1.26
C ALA A 83 -12.79 15.47 -1.57
N ARG A 84 -11.46 15.57 -1.58
CA ARG A 84 -10.56 14.45 -1.83
C ARG A 84 -10.67 13.34 -0.79
N MET A 85 -10.93 13.67 0.47
CA MET A 85 -11.18 12.65 1.51
C MET A 85 -12.48 11.88 1.25
N THR A 86 -13.51 12.55 0.75
CA THR A 86 -14.76 11.90 0.32
C THR A 86 -14.50 10.98 -0.86
N GLU A 87 -13.70 11.43 -1.84
CA GLU A 87 -13.29 10.64 -3.00
C GLU A 87 -12.47 9.41 -2.60
N ALA A 88 -11.46 9.56 -1.74
CA ALA A 88 -10.64 8.46 -1.24
C ALA A 88 -11.46 7.43 -0.47
N SER A 89 -12.41 7.87 0.37
CA SER A 89 -13.32 6.96 1.08
C SER A 89 -14.19 6.16 0.10
N CYS A 90 -14.71 6.82 -0.94
CA CYS A 90 -15.45 6.16 -2.01
C CYS A 90 -14.57 5.15 -2.77
N ALA A 91 -13.35 5.54 -3.14
CA ALA A 91 -12.40 4.68 -3.83
C ALA A 91 -12.03 3.45 -2.99
N ALA A 92 -11.66 3.63 -1.72
CA ALA A 92 -11.35 2.55 -0.79
C ALA A 92 -12.51 1.54 -0.68
N THR A 93 -13.75 2.05 -0.56
CA THR A 93 -14.96 1.22 -0.52
C THR A 93 -15.12 0.40 -1.80
N ARG A 94 -14.95 1.02 -2.97
CA ARG A 94 -15.08 0.35 -4.28
C ARG A 94 -13.97 -0.66 -4.53
N LEU A 95 -12.78 -0.42 -4.01
CA LEU A 95 -11.64 -1.34 -4.09
C LEU A 95 -11.75 -2.51 -3.10
N GLY A 96 -12.74 -2.50 -2.19
CA GLY A 96 -12.90 -3.55 -1.17
C GLY A 96 -11.87 -3.47 -0.05
N VAL A 97 -11.27 -2.30 0.16
CA VAL A 97 -10.36 -2.04 1.27
C VAL A 97 -11.14 -2.11 2.58
N ARG A 98 -10.62 -2.87 3.56
CA ARG A 98 -11.28 -3.08 4.86
C ARG A 98 -11.40 -1.79 5.67
N GLN A 99 -10.36 -0.96 5.62
CA GLN A 99 -10.31 0.33 6.30
C GLN A 99 -9.30 1.25 5.61
N LEU A 100 -9.74 2.49 5.38
CA LEU A 100 -8.88 3.62 5.05
C LEU A 100 -8.39 4.28 6.34
N HIS A 101 -7.09 4.47 6.46
CA HIS A 101 -6.42 5.20 7.53
C HIS A 101 -5.87 6.51 6.96
N VAL A 102 -6.17 7.63 7.61
CA VAL A 102 -5.66 8.94 7.18
C VAL A 102 -4.80 9.51 8.28
N VAL A 103 -3.53 9.80 7.94
CA VAL A 103 -2.61 10.49 8.84
C VAL A 103 -2.95 11.99 8.86
N GLY A 104 -3.26 12.56 7.67
CA GLY A 104 -3.79 13.92 7.52
C GLY A 104 -2.75 15.02 7.68
N LEU A 105 -1.53 14.79 7.21
CA LEU A 105 -0.46 15.78 7.22
C LEU A 105 -0.58 16.75 6.04
N PRO A 106 0.10 17.92 6.07
CA PRO A 106 0.05 18.87 4.97
C PRO A 106 0.61 18.27 3.66
N ASP A 107 -0.17 18.35 2.59
CA ASP A 107 0.27 18.07 1.22
C ASP A 107 1.44 18.99 0.81
N GLY A 108 2.55 18.40 0.35
CA GLY A 108 3.82 19.05 0.04
C GLY A 108 4.74 19.28 1.24
N GLY A 109 4.31 18.94 2.46
CA GLY A 109 4.97 19.33 3.70
C GLY A 109 5.78 18.23 4.41
N LEU A 110 5.82 17.00 3.87
CA LEU A 110 6.32 15.84 4.63
C LEU A 110 7.82 15.89 4.98
N ALA A 111 8.60 16.69 4.27
CA ALA A 111 10.03 16.86 4.53
C ALA A 111 10.34 17.73 5.78
N SER A 112 9.34 18.39 6.37
CA SER A 112 9.53 19.18 7.60
C SER A 112 9.79 18.27 8.80
N PHE A 113 10.79 18.55 9.63
CA PHE A 113 11.23 17.64 10.70
C PHE A 113 10.12 17.23 11.69
N ASP A 114 9.28 18.18 12.08
CA ASP A 114 8.12 17.96 12.97
C ASP A 114 7.04 17.10 12.30
N VAL A 115 6.75 17.37 11.02
CA VAL A 115 5.81 16.58 10.21
C VAL A 115 6.34 15.17 10.00
N LEU A 116 7.64 15.01 9.72
CA LEU A 116 8.31 13.74 9.53
C LEU A 116 8.27 12.86 10.78
N GLY A 117 8.50 13.46 11.96
CA GLY A 117 8.37 12.76 13.24
C GLY A 117 6.94 12.26 13.49
N THR A 118 5.95 13.09 13.17
CA THR A 118 4.53 12.72 13.24
C THR A 118 4.20 11.60 12.26
N LEU A 119 4.65 11.70 11.00
CA LEU A 119 4.45 10.66 9.99
C LEU A 119 4.99 9.32 10.48
N ARG A 120 6.25 9.28 10.91
CA ARG A 120 6.90 8.05 11.39
C ARG A 120 6.15 7.45 12.57
N SER A 121 5.82 8.24 13.59
CA SER A 121 5.16 7.72 14.80
C SER A 121 3.76 7.15 14.50
N ARG A 122 2.99 7.82 13.63
CA ARG A 122 1.66 7.37 13.22
C ARG A 122 1.72 6.11 12.36
N LEU A 123 2.67 6.03 11.43
CA LEU A 123 2.88 4.84 10.62
C LEU A 123 3.31 3.64 11.46
N VAL A 124 4.23 3.82 12.43
CA VAL A 124 4.61 2.74 13.37
C VAL A 124 3.39 2.23 14.12
N ALA A 125 2.55 3.11 14.66
CA ALA A 125 1.36 2.72 15.40
C ALA A 125 0.36 1.92 14.53
N ILE A 126 0.16 2.34 13.28
CA ILE A 126 -0.72 1.63 12.33
C ILE A 126 -0.13 0.27 11.98
N ILE A 127 1.15 0.20 11.61
CA ILE A 127 1.81 -1.04 11.20
C ILE A 127 1.83 -2.05 12.36
N ASP A 128 2.15 -1.61 13.57
CA ASP A 128 2.17 -2.45 14.77
C ASP A 128 0.77 -2.98 15.10
N SER A 129 -0.27 -2.14 15.00
CA SER A 129 -1.66 -2.55 15.23
C SER A 129 -2.18 -3.55 14.20
N LEU A 130 -1.76 -3.43 12.93
CA LEU A 130 -2.25 -4.28 11.84
C LEU A 130 -1.44 -5.57 11.69
N ALA A 131 -0.18 -5.58 12.16
CA ALA A 131 0.77 -6.68 12.00
C ALA A 131 0.73 -7.27 10.57
N PRO A 132 1.02 -6.48 9.53
CA PRO A 132 0.76 -6.86 8.14
C PRO A 132 1.60 -8.03 7.66
N ALA A 133 1.07 -8.76 6.69
CA ALA A 133 1.83 -9.74 5.93
C ALA A 133 2.85 -9.05 5.02
N ALA A 134 2.38 -7.99 4.34
CA ALA A 134 3.12 -7.22 3.36
C ALA A 134 2.71 -5.75 3.42
N ILE A 135 3.66 -4.88 3.12
CA ILE A 135 3.45 -3.45 2.91
C ILE A 135 3.79 -3.12 1.46
N ILE A 136 2.89 -2.40 0.79
CA ILE A 136 3.12 -1.86 -0.55
C ILE A 136 3.25 -0.34 -0.44
N THR A 137 4.35 0.23 -0.95
CA THR A 137 4.59 1.68 -0.93
C THR A 137 5.42 2.13 -2.14
N PHE A 138 5.91 3.36 -2.16
CA PHE A 138 6.79 3.89 -3.21
C PHE A 138 8.20 3.32 -3.12
N GLY A 139 8.83 3.08 -4.28
CA GLY A 139 10.27 2.90 -4.36
C GLY A 139 11.04 4.20 -4.10
N PRO A 140 12.38 4.15 -4.03
CA PRO A 140 13.23 5.32 -3.74
C PRO A 140 13.06 6.46 -4.75
N GLU A 141 12.56 6.16 -5.95
CA GLU A 141 12.25 7.15 -6.98
C GLU A 141 10.99 7.98 -6.68
N GLY A 142 10.07 7.46 -5.84
CA GLY A 142 8.80 8.13 -5.51
C GLY A 142 7.76 8.08 -6.65
N GLY A 143 7.83 7.09 -7.53
CA GLY A 143 7.02 7.01 -8.74
C GLY A 143 7.43 8.05 -9.80
N THR A 144 6.92 9.28 -9.69
CA THR A 144 7.22 10.41 -10.61
C THR A 144 8.33 11.34 -10.11
N GLY A 145 8.87 11.10 -8.91
CA GLY A 145 9.85 11.97 -8.28
C GLY A 145 9.29 12.97 -7.27
N HIS A 146 7.99 12.91 -6.98
CA HIS A 146 7.35 13.83 -6.02
C HIS A 146 7.99 13.72 -4.62
N PRO A 147 8.34 14.82 -3.95
CA PRO A 147 9.01 14.81 -2.65
C PRO A 147 8.25 14.02 -1.56
N ASP A 148 6.94 14.20 -1.46
CA ASP A 148 6.13 13.45 -0.48
C ASP A 148 6.14 11.94 -0.74
N HIS A 149 6.14 11.51 -2.02
CA HIS A 149 6.16 10.09 -2.36
C HIS A 149 7.46 9.45 -1.89
N ARG A 150 8.59 10.15 -2.14
CA ARG A 150 9.90 9.71 -1.65
C ARG A 150 9.94 9.66 -0.13
N MET A 151 9.40 10.67 0.55
CA MET A 151 9.35 10.67 2.03
C MET A 151 8.49 9.56 2.61
N VAL A 152 7.34 9.25 2.02
CA VAL A 152 6.54 8.08 2.44
C VAL A 152 7.32 6.78 2.22
N GLY A 153 7.89 6.58 1.03
CA GLY A 153 8.68 5.38 0.72
C GLY A 153 9.88 5.20 1.65
N ASP A 154 10.64 6.27 1.88
CA ASP A 154 11.82 6.29 2.76
C ASP A 154 11.44 5.98 4.21
N VAL A 155 10.40 6.63 4.75
CA VAL A 155 9.96 6.42 6.14
C VAL A 155 9.46 5.00 6.34
N VAL A 156 8.63 4.48 5.43
CA VAL A 156 8.14 3.09 5.51
C VAL A 156 9.31 2.11 5.45
N THR A 157 10.26 2.32 4.54
CA THR A 157 11.46 1.49 4.41
C THR A 157 12.28 1.49 5.71
N GLN A 158 12.52 2.67 6.29
CA GLN A 158 13.25 2.80 7.56
C GLN A 158 12.53 2.16 8.74
N ILE A 159 11.19 2.20 8.77
CA ILE A 159 10.41 1.51 9.80
C ILE A 159 10.61 0.00 9.70
N VAL A 160 10.38 -0.57 8.51
CA VAL A 160 10.43 -2.02 8.30
C VAL A 160 11.85 -2.57 8.50
N GLN A 161 12.87 -1.88 7.98
CA GLN A 161 14.26 -2.32 8.08
C GLN A 161 14.92 -1.99 9.42
N GLY A 162 14.45 -0.96 10.12
CA GLY A 162 15.07 -0.44 11.34
C GLY A 162 14.52 -1.03 12.64
N ASP A 163 13.46 -1.84 12.59
CA ASP A 163 12.80 -2.38 13.77
C ASP A 163 12.50 -3.88 13.61
N ALA A 164 13.10 -4.70 14.49
CA ALA A 164 12.99 -6.16 14.44
C ALA A 164 11.56 -6.69 14.58
N ARG A 165 10.62 -5.89 15.12
CA ARG A 165 9.19 -6.25 15.16
C ARG A 165 8.61 -6.45 13.76
N PHE A 166 9.16 -5.77 12.76
CA PHE A 166 8.66 -5.80 11.38
C PHE A 166 9.53 -6.65 10.44
N ALA A 167 10.49 -7.42 10.97
CA ALA A 167 11.44 -8.20 10.16
C ALA A 167 10.79 -9.26 9.25
N ASN A 168 9.56 -9.68 9.55
CA ASN A 168 8.81 -10.65 8.75
C ASN A 168 7.75 -10.00 7.83
N VAL A 169 7.77 -8.67 7.69
CA VAL A 169 6.87 -7.97 6.76
C VAL A 169 7.51 -7.92 5.39
N ASP A 170 6.82 -8.42 4.37
CA ASP A 170 7.27 -8.29 2.99
C ASP A 170 7.12 -6.83 2.53
N LEU A 171 8.22 -6.14 2.30
CA LEU A 171 8.22 -4.76 1.77
C LEU A 171 8.26 -4.79 0.23
N LEU A 172 7.20 -4.27 -0.38
CA LEU A 172 7.01 -4.24 -1.83
C LEU A 172 6.90 -2.80 -2.32
N PHE A 173 7.47 -2.53 -3.50
CA PHE A 173 7.44 -1.21 -4.12
C PHE A 173 6.55 -1.22 -5.36
N ALA A 174 5.56 -0.33 -5.39
CA ALA A 174 4.72 -0.11 -6.55
C ALA A 174 5.56 0.52 -7.67
N SER A 175 5.61 -0.12 -8.83
CA SER A 175 6.33 0.39 -10.00
C SER A 175 5.53 0.19 -11.27
N VAL A 176 5.81 1.03 -12.26
CA VAL A 176 5.22 0.92 -13.60
C VAL A 176 6.20 0.15 -14.49
N PRO A 177 5.77 -0.94 -15.17
CA PRO A 177 6.63 -1.66 -16.11
C PRO A 177 7.19 -0.73 -17.19
N SER A 178 8.44 -0.96 -17.60
CA SER A 178 9.14 -0.13 -18.59
C SER A 178 8.36 0.01 -19.91
N GLU A 179 7.62 -1.03 -20.28
CA GLU A 179 6.73 -1.09 -21.45
C GLU A 179 5.65 -0.01 -21.38
N ARG A 180 5.06 0.20 -20.19
CA ARG A 180 4.04 1.23 -19.99
C ARG A 180 4.63 2.64 -19.98
N LEU A 181 5.85 2.81 -19.46
CA LEU A 181 6.54 4.11 -19.49
C LEU A 181 6.81 4.57 -20.92
N ARG A 182 7.15 3.63 -21.82
CA ARG A 182 7.37 3.93 -23.26
C ARG A 182 6.14 4.46 -23.98
N THR A 183 4.94 4.11 -23.51
CA THR A 183 3.66 4.49 -24.13
C THR A 183 2.89 5.53 -23.33
N ALA A 184 3.41 5.97 -22.18
CA ALA A 184 2.73 6.92 -21.33
C ALA A 184 2.65 8.29 -22.02
N PRO A 185 1.51 9.00 -21.94
CA PRO A 185 1.43 10.37 -22.42
C PRO A 185 2.44 11.26 -21.66
N PRO A 186 3.00 12.30 -22.30
CA PRO A 186 3.92 13.21 -21.63
C PRO A 186 3.28 13.81 -20.38
N ALA A 187 3.99 13.76 -19.26
CA ALA A 187 3.57 14.48 -18.06
C ALA A 187 3.76 15.99 -18.31
N GLN A 188 2.74 16.78 -17.97
CA GLN A 188 2.91 18.22 -17.81
C GLN A 188 3.54 18.44 -16.42
N PRO A 189 4.68 19.14 -16.30
CA PRO A 189 5.23 19.47 -15.00
C PRO A 189 4.20 20.29 -14.20
N THR A 190 3.91 19.84 -12.99
CA THR A 190 3.10 20.55 -11.99
C THR A 190 3.94 21.52 -11.19
#